data_AF-A0A662X8E9-F1
#
_entry.id   AF-A0A662X8E9-F1
#
_cell.length_a   1.000
_cell.length_b   1.000
_cell.length_c   1.000
_cell.angle_alpha   90.00
_cell.angle_beta   90.00
_cell.angle_gamma   90.00
#
_symmetry.space_group_name_H-M   'P 1'
#
loop_
_entity.id
_entity.type
_entity.pdbx_description
1 polymer ?
#
loop_
_entity_poly.entity_id
_entity_poly.type
_entity_poly.pdbx_seq_one_letter_code
_entity_poly.pdbx_strand_id
1 'polypeptide(L)'
;MTQQRPMPLPSLSRAPPPVPVGSPPRQRTVLPHFTSSNASPNPPNSPGRALQPEDFGKTPLEKAIEDLRSVKARVTASFERMSQTQAQFELDLTETTRMMAILQTDQSYVADVYTGILHLSATQIQRCFRGHLGRRLFRQIAAVRAALRIQRVLRDFHRRRDETRKRMRMLCRKILRGLRGVRERHELTHGELLTRVGHNMQVETQWRKAMGVGDTENDLISALYRKKYVRKRLGAVFRHLFWLHSVTSYWKKLLPQQEPLGLLKSTDYDSQTEREAAIRAAAEEEGDVLDGHETEGSDPKSGSERKIVVVAPRGAGAPTISGKSAIKKLSREELRRRQKVYTQRVHEENTKRETAHAAVLERQREAERLAELQRKRQDEELRLQRLQNAQSQREDLDRRGLQAIREQQMKKDEELRKAKESTQRIAQAKKKIATEVLSTETQRMLTRQDQQTQKKKQQS
;
A
#
# COMPACT_ATOMS: atom_id res chain seq x y z
N MET A 1 -28.02 50.04 -21.04
CA MET A 1 -29.14 49.78 -20.10
C MET A 1 -29.34 48.27 -20.14
N THR A 2 -29.12 47.46 -19.12
CA THR A 2 -29.40 47.57 -17.68
C THR A 2 -28.25 46.97 -16.86
N GLN A 3 -27.75 47.73 -15.89
CA GLN A 3 -26.76 47.26 -14.92
C GLN A 3 -27.44 46.30 -13.92
N GLN A 4 -26.95 45.07 -13.78
CA GLN A 4 -27.29 44.20 -12.66
C GLN A 4 -26.18 44.27 -11.62
N ARG A 5 -26.52 44.79 -10.44
CA ARG A 5 -25.67 44.82 -9.24
C ARG A 5 -25.46 43.38 -8.72
N PRO A 6 -24.23 42.98 -8.36
CA PRO A 6 -24.03 41.75 -7.59
C PRO A 6 -24.45 41.98 -6.13
N MET A 7 -25.30 41.09 -5.62
CA MET A 7 -25.69 40.98 -4.22
C MET A 7 -24.46 40.61 -3.35
N PRO A 8 -24.30 41.20 -2.15
CA PRO A 8 -23.19 40.88 -1.27
C PRO A 8 -23.39 39.50 -0.61
N LEU A 9 -22.33 38.69 -0.63
CA LEU A 9 -22.21 37.47 0.17
C LEU A 9 -22.29 37.80 1.67
N PRO A 10 -23.05 37.05 2.49
CA PRO A 10 -23.04 37.24 3.93
C PRO A 10 -21.68 36.83 4.50
N SER A 11 -21.01 37.80 5.11
CA SER A 11 -19.75 37.66 5.83
C SER A 11 -19.92 36.76 7.05
N LEU A 12 -19.26 35.59 7.05
CA LEU A 12 -18.99 34.78 8.24
C LEU A 12 -17.92 35.46 9.10
N SER A 13 -18.29 36.54 9.79
CA SER A 13 -17.46 37.20 10.80
C SER A 13 -18.36 37.84 11.86
N ARG A 14 -19.00 37.03 12.70
CA ARG A 14 -19.51 37.51 13.99
C ARG A 14 -18.95 36.63 15.08
N ALA A 15 -17.91 37.13 15.73
CA ALA A 15 -17.42 36.58 16.99
C ALA A 15 -18.57 36.57 18.01
N PRO A 16 -18.66 35.55 18.88
CA PRO A 16 -19.62 35.54 19.97
C PRO A 16 -19.35 36.74 20.90
N PRO A 17 -20.38 37.33 21.52
CA PRO A 17 -20.19 38.41 22.47
C PRO A 17 -19.35 37.92 23.68
N PRO A 18 -18.53 38.80 24.28
CA PRO A 18 -17.73 38.44 25.45
C PRO A 18 -18.66 38.09 26.62
N VAL A 19 -18.40 36.93 27.23
CA VAL A 19 -19.01 36.55 28.51
C VAL A 19 -18.53 37.55 29.58
N PRO A 20 -19.43 38.22 30.32
CA PRO A 20 -18.99 39.01 31.46
C PRO A 20 -18.49 38.07 32.56
N VAL A 21 -17.16 38.04 32.74
CA VAL A 21 -16.53 37.57 33.97
C VAL A 21 -16.80 38.63 35.03
N GLY A 22 -17.76 38.32 35.89
CA GLY A 22 -18.14 39.15 37.02
C GLY A 22 -19.13 38.38 37.87
N SER A 23 -18.66 37.38 38.60
CA SER A 23 -19.41 36.72 39.67
C SER A 23 -19.61 37.73 40.82
N PRO A 24 -20.84 38.16 41.15
CA PRO A 24 -21.13 38.61 42.49
C PRO A 24 -21.26 37.38 43.40
N PRO A 25 -21.06 37.51 44.71
CA PRO A 25 -21.07 36.38 45.62
C PRO A 25 -22.45 35.72 45.60
N ARG A 26 -22.40 34.39 45.54
CA ARG A 26 -23.47 33.43 45.84
C ARG A 26 -24.34 33.98 46.98
N GLN A 27 -25.43 34.67 46.66
CA GLN A 27 -26.48 34.90 47.65
C GLN A 27 -27.07 33.52 47.91
N ARG A 28 -26.89 33.05 49.14
CA ARG A 28 -27.65 31.94 49.69
C ARG A 28 -29.11 32.23 49.37
N THR A 29 -29.70 31.46 48.45
CA THR A 29 -31.13 31.22 48.45
C THR A 29 -31.42 30.52 49.76
N VAL A 30 -31.67 31.32 50.79
CA VAL A 30 -32.36 30.87 51.98
C VAL A 30 -33.72 30.46 51.46
N LEU A 31 -33.93 29.15 51.39
CA LEU A 31 -35.27 28.56 51.33
C LEU A 31 -36.18 29.42 52.21
N PRO A 32 -37.32 29.94 51.73
CA PRO A 32 -38.33 30.40 52.66
C PRO A 32 -38.71 29.16 53.46
N HIS A 33 -38.20 29.10 54.70
CA HIS A 33 -38.74 28.23 55.72
C HIS A 33 -40.24 28.42 55.64
N PHE A 34 -40.97 27.34 55.34
CA PHE A 34 -42.40 27.27 55.65
C PHE A 34 -42.51 27.41 57.17
N THR A 35 -42.50 28.64 57.66
CA THR A 35 -42.98 28.95 59.00
C THR A 35 -44.49 28.74 58.93
N SER A 36 -44.89 27.61 59.48
CA SER A 36 -46.24 27.35 59.95
C SER A 36 -46.74 28.54 60.78
N SER A 37 -47.38 29.49 60.12
CA SER A 37 -48.20 30.53 60.74
C SER A 37 -49.67 30.18 60.54
N ASN A 38 -50.04 28.97 60.95
CA ASN A 38 -51.40 28.63 61.37
C ASN A 38 -51.36 28.29 62.86
N ALA A 39 -50.87 29.23 63.68
CA ALA A 39 -51.12 29.22 65.10
C ALA A 39 -52.38 30.04 65.35
N SER A 40 -53.49 29.33 65.56
CA SER A 40 -54.67 29.86 66.24
C SER A 40 -54.23 30.55 67.54
N PRO A 41 -54.61 31.81 67.83
CA PRO A 41 -54.38 32.37 69.14
C PRO A 41 -55.44 31.81 70.09
N ASN A 42 -55.09 30.75 70.82
CA ASN A 42 -55.73 30.48 72.11
C ASN A 42 -55.33 31.61 73.08
N PRO A 43 -56.26 32.19 73.86
CA PRO A 43 -55.90 33.15 74.89
C PRO A 43 -55.30 32.45 76.13
N PRO A 44 -54.57 33.19 77.00
CA PRO A 44 -53.46 32.68 77.79
C PRO A 44 -53.81 32.45 79.27
N ASN A 45 -53.09 31.53 79.92
CA ASN A 45 -52.93 31.51 81.38
C ASN A 45 -51.51 31.98 81.74
N SER A 46 -51.35 33.25 82.13
CA SER A 46 -50.45 33.74 83.20
C SER A 46 -50.48 35.27 83.30
N PRO A 47 -50.27 35.83 84.52
CA PRO A 47 -50.89 37.06 84.98
C PRO A 47 -50.03 38.31 84.69
N GLY A 48 -50.70 39.44 84.44
CA GLY A 48 -50.06 40.75 84.40
C GLY A 48 -50.06 41.41 83.02
N ARG A 49 -51.23 41.76 82.48
CA ARG A 49 -51.35 42.88 81.54
C ARG A 49 -52.74 43.49 81.60
N ALA A 50 -52.78 44.82 81.58
CA ALA A 50 -53.92 45.68 81.81
C ALA A 50 -55.17 45.31 80.98
N LEU A 51 -56.31 45.31 81.66
CA LEU A 51 -57.66 45.23 81.11
C LEU A 51 -57.84 46.33 80.04
N GLN A 52 -58.00 45.92 78.79
CA GLN A 52 -58.65 46.75 77.78
C GLN A 52 -60.12 46.92 78.19
N PRO A 53 -60.73 48.11 78.07
CA PRO A 53 -62.12 48.31 78.45
C PRO A 53 -63.02 47.56 77.46
N GLU A 54 -63.98 46.79 77.97
CA GLU A 54 -65.06 46.28 77.13
C GLU A 54 -65.96 47.46 76.70
N ASP A 55 -65.87 47.83 75.43
CA ASP A 55 -66.74 48.83 74.80
C ASP A 55 -68.17 48.26 74.66
N PHE A 56 -68.99 48.44 75.69
CA PHE A 56 -70.44 48.14 75.70
C PHE A 56 -71.29 49.12 74.86
N GLY A 57 -70.67 49.90 73.96
CA GLY A 57 -71.35 50.94 73.17
C GLY A 57 -71.92 50.50 71.83
N LYS A 58 -71.70 49.25 71.40
CA LYS A 58 -72.09 48.77 70.06
C LYS A 58 -73.19 47.73 70.12
N THR A 59 -74.25 47.92 69.33
CA THR A 59 -75.36 46.97 69.27
C THR A 59 -74.88 45.63 68.70
N PRO A 60 -75.51 44.49 69.06
CA PRO A 60 -75.11 43.17 68.52
C PRO A 60 -75.12 43.11 66.98
N LEU A 61 -75.95 43.95 66.35
CA LEU A 61 -75.98 44.15 64.90
C LEU A 61 -74.70 44.81 64.36
N GLU A 62 -74.17 45.83 65.04
CA GLU A 62 -72.92 46.50 64.63
C GLU A 62 -71.71 45.59 64.76
N LYS A 63 -71.67 44.74 65.80
CA LYS A 63 -70.62 43.73 65.96
C LYS A 63 -70.69 42.68 64.84
N ALA A 64 -71.89 42.20 64.51
CA ALA A 64 -72.09 41.28 63.40
C ALA A 64 -71.71 41.91 62.04
N ILE A 65 -72.01 43.19 61.82
CA ILE A 65 -71.61 43.92 60.61
C ILE A 65 -70.09 44.07 60.51
N GLU A 66 -69.41 44.40 61.62
CA GLU A 66 -67.95 44.52 61.65
C GLU A 66 -67.26 43.16 61.44
N ASP A 67 -67.78 42.09 62.04
CA ASP A 67 -67.32 40.73 61.81
C ASP A 67 -67.51 40.32 60.34
N LEU A 68 -68.65 40.64 59.72
CA LEU A 68 -68.91 40.36 58.31
C LEU A 68 -67.97 41.16 57.38
N ARG A 69 -67.65 42.42 57.74
CA ARG A 69 -66.64 43.22 57.03
C ARG A 69 -65.24 42.62 57.18
N SER A 70 -64.88 42.13 58.37
CA SER A 70 -63.59 41.47 58.60
C SER A 70 -63.46 40.16 57.83
N VAL A 71 -64.55 39.37 57.73
CA VAL A 71 -64.58 38.13 56.95
C VAL A 71 -64.50 38.46 55.47
N LYS A 72 -65.26 39.46 54.99
CA LYS A 72 -65.17 39.96 53.62
C LYS A 72 -63.74 40.39 53.27
N ALA A 73 -63.09 41.18 54.14
CA ALA A 73 -61.71 41.63 53.95
C ALA A 73 -60.70 40.48 53.93
N ARG A 74 -60.89 39.45 54.77
CA ARG A 74 -60.06 38.23 54.76
C ARG A 74 -60.25 37.41 53.48
N VAL A 75 -61.49 37.29 53.01
CA VAL A 75 -61.81 36.60 51.75
C VAL A 75 -61.20 37.35 50.56
N THR A 76 -61.32 38.69 50.50
CA THR A 76 -60.69 39.48 49.43
C THR A 76 -59.17 39.37 49.47
N ALA A 77 -58.54 39.46 50.64
CA ALA A 77 -57.10 39.26 50.80
C ALA A 77 -56.65 37.82 50.45
N SER A 78 -57.52 36.82 50.60
CA SER A 78 -57.27 35.46 50.14
C SER A 78 -57.28 35.38 48.62
N PHE A 79 -58.27 36.01 47.96
CA PHE A 79 -58.33 36.08 46.49
C PHE A 79 -57.15 36.86 45.91
N GLU A 80 -56.70 37.94 46.55
CA GLU A 80 -55.50 38.69 46.14
C GLU A 80 -54.22 37.85 46.28
N ARG A 81 -54.08 37.06 47.35
CA ARG A 81 -52.93 36.15 47.47
C ARG A 81 -52.98 35.05 46.41
N MET A 82 -54.16 34.49 46.12
CA MET A 82 -54.32 33.50 45.05
C MET A 82 -53.97 34.10 43.68
N SER A 83 -54.41 35.31 43.37
CA SER A 83 -54.08 35.97 42.10
C SER A 83 -52.59 36.28 41.98
N GLN A 84 -51.93 36.69 43.07
CA GLN A 84 -50.47 36.85 43.11
C GLN A 84 -49.73 35.54 42.87
N THR A 85 -50.15 34.44 43.51
CA THR A 85 -49.53 33.12 43.26
C THR A 85 -49.78 32.64 41.84
N GLN A 86 -50.95 32.89 41.27
CA GLN A 86 -51.25 32.55 39.89
C GLN A 86 -50.33 33.32 38.92
N ALA A 87 -50.17 34.64 39.12
CA ALA A 87 -49.26 35.45 38.31
C ALA A 87 -47.80 34.97 38.42
N GLN A 88 -47.37 34.52 39.61
CA GLN A 88 -46.05 33.93 39.82
C GLN A 88 -45.88 32.63 39.03
N PHE A 89 -46.86 31.73 39.08
CA PHE A 89 -46.82 30.48 38.31
C PHE A 89 -46.82 30.71 36.80
N GLU A 90 -47.57 31.70 36.31
CA GLU A 90 -47.56 32.08 34.90
C GLU A 90 -46.17 32.58 34.47
N LEU A 91 -45.51 33.39 35.32
CA LEU A 91 -44.16 33.87 35.06
C LEU A 91 -43.16 32.70 35.04
N ASP A 92 -43.19 31.81 36.03
CA ASP A 92 -42.33 30.63 36.09
C ASP A 92 -42.57 29.69 34.89
N LEU A 93 -43.83 29.54 34.45
CA LEU A 93 -44.17 28.77 33.25
C LEU A 93 -43.56 29.40 31.99
N THR A 94 -43.62 30.73 31.84
CA THR A 94 -43.01 31.39 30.68
C THR A 94 -41.48 31.28 30.70
N GLU A 95 -40.85 31.39 31.88
CA GLU A 95 -39.40 31.25 32.02
C GLU A 95 -38.94 29.82 31.72
N THR A 96 -39.63 28.81 32.26
CA THR A 96 -39.34 27.40 31.98
C THR A 96 -39.54 27.06 30.51
N THR A 97 -40.60 27.58 29.87
CA THR A 97 -40.85 27.40 28.43
C THR A 97 -39.71 28.03 27.60
N ARG A 98 -39.24 29.22 28.00
CA ARG A 98 -38.09 29.87 27.36
C ARG A 98 -36.80 29.06 27.54
N MET A 99 -36.53 28.53 28.73
CA MET A 99 -35.36 27.68 28.96
C MET A 99 -35.42 26.39 28.13
N MET A 100 -36.59 25.76 28.03
CA MET A 100 -36.80 24.59 27.19
C MET A 100 -36.53 24.88 25.71
N ALA A 101 -36.98 26.03 25.21
CA ALA A 101 -36.69 26.44 23.83
C ALA A 101 -35.18 26.61 23.60
N ILE A 102 -34.45 27.22 24.55
CA ILE A 102 -33.00 27.37 24.46
C ILE A 102 -32.31 26.00 24.44
N LEU A 103 -32.69 25.08 25.34
CA LEU A 103 -32.13 23.73 25.39
C LEU A 103 -32.38 22.95 24.10
N GLN A 104 -33.57 23.08 23.50
CA GLN A 104 -33.88 22.46 22.21
C GLN A 104 -33.01 23.03 21.08
N THR A 105 -32.80 24.35 21.06
CA THR A 105 -31.89 24.97 20.07
C THR A 105 -30.46 24.52 20.25
N ASP A 106 -29.95 24.44 21.49
CA ASP A 106 -28.59 23.95 21.77
C ASP A 106 -28.44 22.47 21.40
N GLN A 107 -29.47 21.65 21.67
CA GLN A 107 -29.48 20.24 21.29
C GLN A 107 -29.42 20.07 19.77
N SER A 108 -30.22 20.83 19.01
CA SER A 108 -30.21 20.81 17.54
C SER A 108 -28.85 21.23 16.98
N TYR A 109 -28.28 22.31 17.52
CA TYR A 109 -26.95 22.79 17.13
C TYR A 109 -25.87 21.74 17.38
N VAL A 110 -25.87 21.11 18.56
CA VAL A 110 -24.91 20.05 18.90
C VAL A 110 -25.08 18.85 17.96
N ALA A 111 -26.32 18.45 17.65
CA ALA A 111 -26.59 17.37 16.69
C ALA A 111 -26.03 17.70 15.29
N ASP A 112 -26.21 18.92 14.80
CA ASP A 112 -25.69 19.37 13.51
C ASP A 112 -24.15 19.39 13.49
N VAL A 113 -23.51 19.82 14.58
CA VAL A 113 -22.05 19.80 14.70
C VAL A 113 -21.52 18.36 14.68
N TYR A 114 -22.14 17.46 15.45
CA TYR A 114 -21.73 16.05 15.48
C TYR A 114 -21.92 15.36 14.12
N THR A 115 -23.07 15.56 13.47
CA THR A 115 -23.31 15.00 12.13
C THR A 115 -22.34 15.56 11.11
N GLY A 116 -21.99 16.85 11.17
CA GLY A 116 -20.96 17.46 10.35
C GLY A 116 -19.57 16.84 10.54
N ILE A 117 -19.16 16.61 11.79
CA ILE A 117 -17.87 15.96 12.12
C ILE A 117 -17.85 14.51 11.63
N LEU A 118 -18.94 13.76 11.83
CA LEU A 118 -19.07 12.39 11.34
C LEU A 118 -19.01 12.35 9.81
N HIS A 119 -19.68 13.27 9.12
CA HIS A 119 -19.61 13.35 7.67
C HIS A 119 -18.20 13.68 7.19
N LEU A 120 -17.52 14.66 7.80
CA LEU A 120 -16.15 15.04 7.45
C LEU A 120 -15.19 13.86 7.65
N SER A 121 -15.27 13.17 8.78
CA SER A 121 -14.43 12.00 9.07
C SER A 121 -14.68 10.86 8.08
N ALA A 122 -15.94 10.54 7.77
CA ALA A 122 -16.30 9.55 6.78
C ALA A 122 -15.74 9.90 5.39
N THR A 123 -15.88 11.16 4.98
CA THR A 123 -15.36 11.65 3.69
C THR A 123 -13.83 11.54 3.63
N GLN A 124 -13.14 11.83 4.73
CA GLN A 124 -11.69 11.74 4.82
C GLN A 124 -11.20 10.29 4.76
N ILE A 125 -11.88 9.37 5.45
CA ILE A 125 -11.60 7.93 5.37
C ILE A 125 -11.79 7.43 3.94
N GLN A 126 -12.93 7.77 3.30
CA GLN A 126 -13.20 7.40 1.91
C GLN A 126 -12.14 7.94 0.94
N ARG A 127 -11.70 9.20 1.12
CA ARG A 127 -10.63 9.80 0.30
C ARG A 127 -9.31 9.05 0.47
N CYS A 128 -8.93 8.70 1.70
CA CYS A 128 -7.73 7.94 1.99
C CYS A 128 -7.79 6.54 1.35
N PHE A 129 -8.92 5.85 1.48
CA PHE A 129 -9.13 4.52 0.91
C PHE A 129 -9.10 4.54 -0.62
N ARG A 130 -9.86 5.45 -1.26
CA ARG A 130 -9.83 5.64 -2.72
C ARG A 130 -8.44 5.97 -3.23
N GLY A 131 -7.70 6.82 -2.51
CA GLY A 131 -6.31 7.15 -2.84
C GLY A 131 -5.36 5.96 -2.71
N HIS A 132 -5.52 5.13 -1.67
CA HIS A 132 -4.74 3.90 -1.51
C HIS A 132 -5.02 2.91 -2.65
N LEU A 133 -6.30 2.63 -2.93
CA LEU A 133 -6.72 1.70 -3.98
C LEU A 133 -6.24 2.17 -5.36
N GLY A 134 -6.41 3.46 -5.68
CA GLY A 134 -5.95 4.03 -6.94
C GLY A 134 -4.43 3.88 -7.14
N ARG A 135 -3.63 4.11 -6.09
CA ARG A 135 -2.17 3.88 -6.15
C ARG A 135 -1.82 2.41 -6.33
N ARG A 136 -2.54 1.49 -5.68
CA ARG A 136 -2.33 0.04 -5.82
C ARG A 136 -2.60 -0.42 -7.25
N LEU A 137 -3.74 -0.04 -7.82
CA LEU A 137 -4.10 -0.35 -9.21
C LEU A 137 -3.10 0.26 -10.20
N PHE A 138 -2.70 1.52 -9.99
CA PHE A 138 -1.70 2.17 -10.84
C PHE A 138 -0.37 1.41 -10.86
N ARG A 139 0.12 0.95 -9.69
CA ARG A 139 1.35 0.14 -9.61
C ARG A 139 1.21 -1.19 -10.35
N GLN A 140 0.07 -1.85 -10.26
CA GLN A 140 -0.20 -3.09 -11.01
C GLN A 140 -0.17 -2.85 -12.52
N ILE A 141 -0.85 -1.81 -13.01
CA ILE A 141 -0.83 -1.44 -14.44
C ILE A 141 0.59 -1.08 -14.89
N ALA A 142 1.35 -0.35 -14.07
CA ALA A 142 2.74 -0.01 -14.36
C ALA A 142 3.63 -1.27 -14.45
N ALA A 143 3.42 -2.24 -13.56
CA ALA A 143 4.12 -3.53 -13.60
C ALA A 143 3.79 -4.31 -14.88
N VAL A 144 2.52 -4.38 -15.28
CA VAL A 144 2.10 -5.03 -16.54
C VAL A 144 2.74 -4.33 -17.75
N ARG A 145 2.74 -2.99 -17.78
CA ARG A 145 3.41 -2.22 -18.85
C ARG A 145 4.92 -2.51 -18.90
N ALA A 146 5.57 -2.63 -17.74
CA ALA A 146 6.98 -3.00 -17.68
C ALA A 146 7.21 -4.42 -18.21
N ALA A 147 6.37 -5.39 -17.83
CA ALA A 147 6.43 -6.76 -18.32
C ALA A 147 6.27 -6.82 -19.84
N LEU A 148 5.31 -6.08 -20.41
CA LEU A 148 5.13 -5.99 -21.87
C LEU A 148 6.34 -5.40 -22.59
N ARG A 149 7.00 -4.39 -21.99
CA ARG A 149 8.26 -3.84 -22.55
C ARG A 149 9.37 -4.88 -22.55
N ILE A 150 9.54 -5.62 -21.45
CA ILE A 150 10.52 -6.71 -21.33
C ILE A 150 10.23 -7.78 -22.38
N GLN A 151 8.96 -8.19 -22.55
CA GLN A 151 8.56 -9.17 -23.56
C GLN A 151 8.90 -8.72 -24.98
N ARG A 152 8.67 -7.45 -25.34
CA ARG A 152 9.06 -6.92 -26.66
C ARG A 152 10.57 -7.00 -26.88
N VAL A 153 11.36 -6.55 -25.89
CA VAL A 153 12.82 -6.62 -25.96
C VAL A 153 13.30 -8.08 -26.07
N LEU A 154 12.69 -9.01 -25.34
CA LEU A 154 13.02 -10.44 -25.44
C LEU A 154 12.65 -11.01 -26.81
N ARG A 155 11.50 -10.65 -27.39
CA ARG A 155 11.13 -11.08 -28.75
C ARG A 155 12.12 -10.56 -29.78
N ASP A 156 12.52 -9.30 -29.68
CA ASP A 156 13.53 -8.71 -30.56
C ASP A 156 14.90 -9.38 -30.39
N PHE A 157 15.29 -9.70 -29.15
CA PHE A 157 16.51 -10.44 -28.86
C PHE A 157 16.50 -11.83 -29.51
N HIS A 158 15.40 -12.58 -29.38
CA HIS A 158 15.27 -13.89 -30.04
C HIS A 158 15.35 -13.76 -31.56
N ARG A 159 14.68 -12.78 -32.16
CA ARG A 159 14.77 -12.51 -33.60
C ARG A 159 16.22 -12.25 -34.05
N ARG A 160 16.93 -11.36 -33.35
CA ARG A 160 18.35 -11.07 -33.64
C ARG A 160 19.23 -12.30 -33.49
N ARG A 161 19.01 -13.11 -32.45
CA ARG A 161 19.75 -14.36 -32.20
C ARG A 161 19.51 -15.39 -33.31
N ASP A 162 18.29 -15.49 -33.81
CA ASP A 162 17.98 -16.41 -34.92
C ASP A 162 18.54 -15.90 -36.25
N GLU A 163 18.54 -14.59 -36.48
CA GLU A 163 19.23 -13.98 -37.62
C GLU A 163 20.73 -14.24 -37.58
N THR A 164 21.41 -14.05 -36.43
CA THR A 164 22.85 -14.35 -36.32
C THR A 164 23.13 -15.83 -36.54
N ARG A 165 22.32 -16.74 -35.98
CA ARG A 165 22.41 -18.18 -36.28
C ARG A 165 22.19 -18.50 -37.76
N LYS A 166 21.24 -17.84 -38.44
CA LYS A 166 21.02 -18.01 -39.88
C LYS A 166 22.24 -17.53 -40.68
N ARG A 167 22.79 -16.35 -40.35
CA ARG A 167 24.02 -15.82 -40.98
C ARG A 167 25.20 -16.76 -40.77
N MET A 168 25.40 -17.27 -39.56
CA MET A 168 26.44 -18.25 -39.25
C MET A 168 26.29 -19.52 -40.08
N ARG A 169 25.10 -20.12 -40.14
CA ARG A 169 24.83 -21.30 -40.97
C ARG A 169 25.12 -21.05 -42.45
N MET A 170 24.74 -19.89 -42.97
CA MET A 170 25.03 -19.50 -44.36
C MET A 170 26.54 -19.35 -44.61
N LEU A 171 27.28 -18.76 -43.67
CA LEU A 171 28.74 -18.67 -43.73
C LEU A 171 29.40 -20.04 -43.71
N CYS A 172 29.02 -20.93 -42.78
CA CYS A 172 29.54 -22.30 -42.73
C CYS A 172 29.29 -23.03 -44.05
N ARG A 173 28.12 -22.88 -44.68
CA ARG A 173 27.83 -23.46 -46.00
C ARG A 173 28.73 -22.88 -47.10
N LYS A 174 28.99 -21.57 -47.10
CA LYS A 174 29.91 -20.92 -48.05
C LYS A 174 31.34 -21.46 -47.88
N ILE A 175 31.83 -21.55 -46.65
CA ILE A 175 33.15 -22.11 -46.33
C ILE A 175 33.24 -23.56 -46.80
N LEU A 176 32.27 -24.41 -46.45
CA LEU A 176 32.27 -25.82 -46.86
C LEU A 176 32.22 -26.00 -48.38
N ARG A 177 31.47 -25.15 -49.10
CA ARG A 177 31.48 -25.15 -50.58
C ARG A 177 32.84 -24.72 -51.13
N GLY A 178 33.45 -23.68 -50.57
CA GLY A 178 34.80 -23.24 -50.93
C GLY A 178 35.84 -24.34 -50.70
N LEU A 179 35.81 -25.02 -49.56
CA LEU A 179 36.72 -26.13 -49.23
C LEU A 179 36.52 -27.35 -50.14
N ARG A 180 35.28 -27.69 -50.52
CA ARG A 180 35.04 -28.75 -51.52
C ARG A 180 35.63 -28.40 -52.88
N GLY A 181 35.47 -27.16 -53.34
CA GLY A 181 36.09 -26.69 -54.59
C GLY A 181 37.62 -26.60 -54.55
N VAL A 182 38.24 -26.57 -53.36
CA VAL A 182 39.70 -26.70 -53.19
C VAL A 182 40.14 -28.15 -53.31
N ARG A 183 39.37 -29.10 -52.77
CA ARG A 183 39.72 -30.53 -52.80
C ARG A 183 39.67 -31.15 -54.20
N GLU A 184 38.87 -30.60 -55.11
CA GLU A 184 38.75 -31.07 -56.50
C GLU A 184 39.91 -30.65 -57.43
N ARG A 185 40.77 -29.70 -57.02
CA ARG A 185 41.92 -29.25 -57.82
C ARG A 185 43.20 -29.39 -57.02
N HIS A 186 44.01 -30.41 -57.34
CA HIS A 186 45.23 -30.74 -56.59
C HIS A 186 46.44 -29.84 -56.91
N GLU A 187 46.40 -29.03 -57.97
CA GLU A 187 47.45 -28.07 -58.31
C GLU A 187 46.81 -26.70 -58.54
N LEU A 188 47.03 -25.76 -57.61
CA LEU A 188 46.61 -24.37 -57.77
C LEU A 188 47.80 -23.52 -58.22
N THR A 189 47.57 -22.70 -59.25
CA THR A 189 48.52 -21.65 -59.63
C THR A 189 48.64 -20.57 -58.56
N HIS A 190 49.79 -19.91 -58.45
CA HIS A 190 50.07 -18.90 -57.41
C HIS A 190 49.05 -17.74 -57.40
N GLY A 191 48.57 -17.30 -58.57
CA GLY A 191 47.53 -16.28 -58.68
C GLY A 191 46.17 -16.74 -58.16
N GLU A 192 45.80 -18.01 -58.39
CA GLU A 192 44.58 -18.59 -57.82
C GLU A 192 44.68 -18.73 -56.30
N LEU A 193 45.88 -19.05 -55.78
CA LEU A 193 46.13 -19.11 -54.34
C LEU A 193 45.94 -17.74 -53.68
N LEU A 194 46.53 -16.67 -54.22
CA LEU A 194 46.38 -15.31 -53.71
C LEU A 194 44.93 -14.82 -53.75
N THR A 195 44.21 -15.10 -54.83
CA THR A 195 42.79 -14.75 -54.97
C THR A 195 41.94 -15.48 -53.92
N ARG A 196 42.28 -16.75 -53.62
CA ARG A 196 41.61 -17.54 -52.58
C ARG A 196 41.98 -17.12 -51.17
N VAL A 197 43.23 -16.72 -50.91
CA VAL A 197 43.64 -16.13 -49.62
C VAL A 197 42.89 -14.82 -49.37
N GLY A 198 42.78 -13.97 -50.39
CA GLY A 198 41.95 -12.76 -50.32
C GLY A 198 40.49 -13.05 -50.04
N HIS A 199 39.91 -14.06 -50.71
CA HIS A 199 38.54 -14.51 -50.45
C HIS A 199 38.37 -15.09 -49.03
N ASN A 200 39.35 -15.87 -48.55
CA ASN A 200 39.32 -16.47 -47.21
C ASN A 200 39.42 -15.39 -46.13
N MET A 201 40.27 -14.38 -46.33
CA MET A 201 40.38 -13.22 -45.45
C MET A 201 39.08 -12.38 -45.44
N GLN A 202 38.40 -12.24 -46.59
CA GLN A 202 37.07 -11.61 -46.65
C GLN A 202 36.01 -12.42 -45.91
N VAL A 203 36.01 -13.76 -46.06
CA VAL A 203 35.10 -14.66 -45.36
C VAL A 203 35.37 -14.60 -43.86
N GLU A 204 36.62 -14.57 -43.43
CA GLU A 204 37.02 -14.42 -42.03
C GLU A 204 36.59 -13.07 -41.47
N THR A 205 36.74 -11.98 -42.24
CA THR A 205 36.27 -10.65 -41.86
C THR A 205 34.75 -10.61 -41.71
N GLN A 206 34.01 -11.27 -42.62
CA GLN A 206 32.56 -11.45 -42.52
C GLN A 206 32.17 -12.33 -41.34
N TRP A 207 32.99 -13.32 -40.99
CA TRP A 207 32.78 -14.20 -39.85
C TRP A 207 32.96 -13.46 -38.52
N ARG A 208 34.04 -12.67 -38.39
CA ARG A 208 34.26 -11.78 -37.23
C ARG A 208 33.13 -10.77 -37.08
N LYS A 209 32.66 -10.17 -38.18
CA LYS A 209 31.48 -9.26 -38.17
C LYS A 209 30.19 -9.99 -37.78
N ALA A 210 29.93 -11.18 -38.30
CA ALA A 210 28.72 -11.96 -37.98
C ALA A 210 28.69 -12.46 -36.52
N MET A 211 29.85 -12.69 -35.93
CA MET A 211 30.01 -13.08 -34.53
C MET A 211 30.03 -11.89 -33.56
N GLY A 212 29.97 -10.65 -34.08
CA GLY A 212 30.07 -9.43 -33.26
C GLY A 212 31.46 -9.22 -32.65
N VAL A 213 32.48 -9.93 -33.16
CA VAL A 213 33.87 -9.84 -32.72
C VAL A 213 34.61 -8.72 -33.49
N GLY A 214 34.02 -8.22 -34.58
CA GLY A 214 34.68 -7.30 -35.52
C GLY A 214 34.52 -5.80 -35.27
N ASP A 215 33.69 -5.35 -34.33
CA ASP A 215 33.42 -3.92 -34.10
C ASP A 215 33.77 -3.48 -32.67
N THR A 216 34.84 -4.03 -32.08
CA THR A 216 35.29 -3.67 -30.73
C THR A 216 35.59 -2.19 -30.58
N GLU A 217 36.07 -1.53 -31.64
CA GLU A 217 36.38 -0.08 -31.62
C GLU A 217 35.11 0.78 -31.64
N ASN A 218 34.14 0.47 -32.50
CA ASN A 218 32.87 1.19 -32.56
C ASN A 218 32.01 0.94 -31.32
N ASP A 219 32.03 -0.28 -30.76
CA ASP A 219 31.36 -0.60 -29.50
C ASP A 219 32.06 0.05 -28.30
N LEU A 220 33.40 0.12 -28.29
CA LEU A 220 34.16 0.83 -27.26
C LEU A 220 33.90 2.33 -27.31
N ILE A 221 33.91 2.95 -28.50
CA ILE A 221 33.56 4.37 -28.69
C ILE A 221 32.12 4.60 -28.23
N SER A 222 31.17 3.75 -28.62
CA SER A 222 29.77 3.83 -28.20
C SER A 222 29.60 3.66 -26.68
N ALA A 223 30.35 2.75 -26.06
CA ALA A 223 30.37 2.55 -24.61
C ALA A 223 30.96 3.75 -23.87
N LEU A 224 32.03 4.35 -24.40
CA LEU A 224 32.63 5.58 -23.86
C LEU A 224 31.68 6.78 -23.98
N TYR A 225 30.95 6.90 -25.09
CA TYR A 225 29.90 7.91 -25.27
C TYR A 225 28.74 7.72 -24.28
N ARG A 226 28.28 6.47 -24.07
CA ARG A 226 27.26 6.15 -23.05
C ARG A 226 27.75 6.50 -21.65
N LYS A 227 29.00 6.19 -21.31
CA LYS A 227 29.62 6.54 -20.01
C LYS A 227 29.71 8.05 -19.80
N LYS A 228 30.04 8.82 -20.84
CA LYS A 228 30.06 10.31 -20.81
C LYS A 228 28.64 10.87 -20.63
N TYR A 229 27.67 10.33 -21.35
CA TYR A 229 26.26 10.74 -21.26
C TYR A 229 25.66 10.47 -19.86
N VAL A 230 25.91 9.28 -19.30
CA VAL A 230 25.44 8.90 -17.96
C VAL A 230 26.06 9.80 -16.89
N ARG A 231 27.36 10.12 -16.98
CA ARG A 231 28.02 11.08 -16.07
C ARG A 231 27.39 12.47 -16.14
N LYS A 232 27.08 12.98 -17.34
CA LYS A 232 26.41 14.28 -17.51
C LYS A 232 25.02 14.29 -16.87
N ARG A 233 24.27 13.19 -17.01
CA ARG A 233 22.92 13.04 -16.45
C ARG A 233 22.93 12.91 -14.93
N LEU A 234 23.83 12.11 -14.36
CA LEU A 234 24.06 12.03 -12.92
C LEU A 234 24.42 13.40 -12.34
N GLY A 235 25.34 14.14 -12.99
CA GLY A 235 25.67 15.51 -12.56
C GLY A 235 24.49 16.48 -12.61
N ALA A 236 23.57 16.33 -13.56
CA ALA A 236 22.34 17.12 -13.59
C ALA A 236 21.40 16.77 -12.42
N VAL A 237 21.24 15.48 -12.11
CA VAL A 237 20.42 15.01 -10.97
C VAL A 237 20.99 15.51 -9.64
N PHE A 238 22.31 15.41 -9.44
CA PHE A 238 22.94 15.94 -8.22
C PHE A 238 22.76 17.45 -8.07
N ARG A 239 22.83 18.22 -9.16
CA ARG A 239 22.52 19.65 -9.12
C ARG A 239 21.07 19.93 -8.74
N HIS A 240 20.11 19.13 -9.23
CA HIS A 240 18.71 19.27 -8.85
C HIS A 240 18.48 18.92 -7.38
N LEU A 241 19.10 17.84 -6.89
CA LEU A 241 19.05 17.46 -5.47
C LEU A 241 19.70 18.51 -4.57
N PHE A 242 20.83 19.08 -4.98
CA PHE A 242 21.46 20.18 -4.26
C PHE A 242 20.57 21.41 -4.22
N TRP A 243 19.93 21.76 -5.34
CA TRP A 243 18.98 22.86 -5.40
C TRP A 243 17.77 22.60 -4.49
N LEU A 244 17.17 21.42 -4.56
CA LEU A 244 16.10 20.98 -3.64
C LEU A 244 16.53 21.08 -2.17
N HIS A 245 17.73 20.60 -1.85
CA HIS A 245 18.28 20.66 -0.51
C HIS A 245 18.47 22.11 -0.03
N SER A 246 19.02 22.98 -0.88
CA SER A 246 19.19 24.41 -0.58
C SER A 246 17.85 25.11 -0.35
N VAL A 247 16.83 24.81 -1.17
CA VAL A 247 15.46 25.31 -1.02
C VAL A 247 14.87 24.81 0.30
N THR A 248 14.91 23.50 0.58
CA THR A 248 14.42 22.97 1.87
C THR A 248 15.15 23.53 3.08
N SER A 249 16.46 23.78 2.97
CA SER A 249 17.26 24.37 4.06
C SER A 249 16.94 25.84 4.26
N TYR A 250 16.68 26.57 3.17
CA TYR A 250 16.21 27.95 3.20
C TYR A 250 14.83 28.04 3.86
N TRP A 251 13.88 27.18 3.47
CA TRP A 251 12.58 27.09 4.13
C TRP A 251 12.71 26.71 5.61
N LYS A 252 13.58 25.75 5.95
CA LYS A 252 13.83 25.35 7.34
C LYS A 252 14.42 26.48 8.19
N LYS A 253 15.21 27.39 7.59
CA LYS A 253 15.73 28.60 8.26
C LYS A 253 14.69 29.72 8.39
N LEU A 254 13.69 29.76 7.49
CA LEU A 254 12.59 30.72 7.53
C LEU A 254 11.47 30.33 8.51
N LEU A 255 11.34 29.04 8.86
CA LEU A 255 10.46 28.64 9.95
C LEU A 255 11.10 29.09 11.28
N PRO A 256 10.43 29.93 12.09
CA PRO A 256 10.90 30.24 13.42
C PRO A 256 11.04 28.94 14.20
N GLN A 257 12.21 28.78 14.83
CA GLN A 257 12.58 27.63 15.64
C GLN A 257 11.44 27.32 16.62
N GLN A 258 10.70 26.24 16.37
CA GLN A 258 9.70 25.76 17.32
C GLN A 258 10.45 25.49 18.63
N GLU A 259 10.12 26.25 19.67
CA GLU A 259 10.43 25.86 21.03
C GLU A 259 9.88 24.45 21.24
N PRO A 260 10.66 23.53 21.83
CA PRO A 260 10.20 22.18 22.09
C PRO A 260 9.04 22.26 23.07
N LEU A 261 7.81 22.12 22.55
CA LEU A 261 6.61 21.93 23.34
C LEU A 261 6.86 20.78 24.31
N GLY A 262 6.92 21.13 25.59
CA GLY A 262 7.09 20.21 26.69
C GLY A 262 6.04 19.11 26.61
N LEU A 263 6.55 17.91 26.34
CA LEU A 263 6.07 16.60 26.74
C LEU A 263 4.86 16.63 27.70
N LEU A 264 3.67 16.76 27.12
CA LEU A 264 2.42 16.41 27.77
C LEU A 264 2.43 14.90 27.89
N LYS A 265 2.83 14.41 29.08
CA LYS A 265 2.65 13.02 29.49
C LYS A 265 1.18 12.65 29.28
N SER A 266 0.91 11.84 28.27
CA SER A 266 -0.31 11.05 28.15
C SER A 266 0.07 9.60 28.44
N THR A 267 -0.13 9.23 29.70
CA THR A 267 -0.26 7.86 30.17
C THR A 267 -1.55 7.26 29.63
N ASP A 268 -1.62 6.96 28.34
CA ASP A 268 -2.76 6.24 27.73
C ASP A 268 -2.36 5.28 26.61
N TYR A 269 -1.06 5.13 26.32
CA TYR A 269 -0.59 4.31 25.19
C TYR A 269 -0.70 2.80 25.39
N ASP A 270 -0.97 2.31 26.61
CA ASP A 270 -1.19 0.88 26.84
C ASP A 270 -2.64 0.44 26.53
N SER A 271 -3.59 1.37 26.45
CA SER A 271 -5.02 1.04 26.26
C SER A 271 -5.43 0.86 24.78
N GLN A 272 -4.63 1.36 23.83
CA GLN A 272 -4.92 1.22 22.39
C GLN A 272 -4.38 -0.08 21.78
N THR A 273 -3.25 -0.58 22.27
CA THR A 273 -2.66 -1.84 21.80
C THR A 273 -3.44 -3.08 22.19
N GLU A 274 -4.11 -3.09 23.35
CA GLU A 274 -4.96 -4.21 23.78
C GLU A 274 -6.31 -4.25 23.03
N ARG A 275 -6.88 -3.08 22.69
CA ARG A 275 -8.11 -2.99 21.88
C ARG A 275 -7.88 -3.40 20.42
N GLU A 276 -6.73 -3.07 19.83
CA GLU A 276 -6.40 -3.49 18.46
C GLU A 276 -6.07 -4.99 18.35
N ALA A 277 -5.56 -5.60 19.42
CA ALA A 277 -5.35 -7.05 19.49
C ALA A 277 -6.68 -7.82 19.61
N ALA A 278 -7.64 -7.32 20.38
CA ALA A 278 -8.97 -7.91 20.51
C ALA A 278 -9.80 -7.85 19.22
N ILE A 279 -9.67 -6.77 18.43
CA ILE A 279 -10.39 -6.60 17.16
C ILE A 279 -9.80 -7.50 16.06
N ARG A 280 -8.50 -7.82 16.09
CA ARG A 280 -7.90 -8.79 15.15
C ARG A 280 -8.23 -10.24 15.49
N ALA A 281 -8.38 -10.58 16.77
CA ALA A 281 -8.79 -11.92 17.18
C ALA A 281 -10.27 -12.21 16.83
N ALA A 282 -11.14 -11.20 16.87
CA ALA A 282 -12.55 -11.35 16.48
C ALA A 282 -12.77 -11.42 14.95
N ALA A 283 -11.83 -10.91 14.14
CA ALA A 283 -11.95 -10.90 12.69
C ALA A 283 -11.48 -12.20 11.99
N GLU A 284 -10.92 -13.16 12.74
CA GLU A 284 -10.50 -14.46 12.22
C GLU A 284 -11.52 -15.58 12.49
N GLU A 285 -12.63 -15.32 13.20
CA GLU A 285 -13.65 -16.33 13.54
C GLU A 285 -14.96 -16.26 12.73
N GLU A 286 -15.20 -15.23 11.92
CA GLU A 286 -16.40 -15.17 11.05
C GLU A 286 -16.02 -15.37 9.59
N GLY A 287 -15.85 -16.64 9.25
CA GLY A 287 -15.99 -17.10 7.89
C GLY A 287 -17.46 -17.25 7.51
N ASP A 288 -17.72 -16.90 6.25
CA ASP A 288 -18.73 -17.49 5.36
C ASP A 288 -20.05 -16.74 5.16
N VAL A 289 -20.55 -16.86 3.92
CA VAL A 289 -21.91 -16.59 3.41
C VAL A 289 -22.22 -15.25 2.68
N LEU A 290 -22.19 -15.39 1.34
CA LEU A 290 -23.10 -14.91 0.26
C LEU A 290 -23.12 -13.46 -0.28
N ASP A 291 -23.05 -13.44 -1.64
CA ASP A 291 -23.82 -12.70 -2.66
C ASP A 291 -24.30 -11.27 -2.35
N GLY A 292 -24.11 -10.27 -3.19
CA GLY A 292 -24.41 -10.23 -4.62
C GLY A 292 -25.26 -8.97 -4.88
N HIS A 293 -25.25 -8.49 -6.13
CA HIS A 293 -26.07 -7.41 -6.68
C HIS A 293 -25.49 -5.97 -6.75
N GLU A 294 -25.02 -5.67 -7.96
CA GLU A 294 -25.23 -4.48 -8.81
C GLU A 294 -25.81 -3.19 -8.20
N THR A 295 -25.22 -2.03 -8.54
CA THR A 295 -25.80 -1.15 -9.59
C THR A 295 -24.92 0.08 -9.87
N GLU A 296 -25.16 0.58 -11.07
CA GLU A 296 -24.49 1.61 -11.87
C GLU A 296 -24.49 3.03 -11.27
N GLY A 297 -23.75 3.95 -11.91
CA GLY A 297 -24.24 5.33 -11.99
C GLY A 297 -23.21 6.46 -11.94
N SER A 298 -22.76 6.86 -13.13
CA SER A 298 -22.50 8.25 -13.54
C SER A 298 -21.45 9.13 -12.84
N ASP A 299 -20.42 9.45 -13.63
CA ASP A 299 -19.70 10.74 -13.70
C ASP A 299 -20.64 11.97 -13.62
N PRO A 300 -20.15 13.13 -13.11
CA PRO A 300 -19.61 14.11 -14.04
C PRO A 300 -18.35 14.87 -13.58
N LYS A 301 -17.53 15.19 -14.58
CA LYS A 301 -16.49 16.22 -14.62
C LYS A 301 -16.99 17.56 -14.04
N SER A 302 -16.11 18.25 -13.31
CA SER A 302 -15.91 19.70 -13.52
C SER A 302 -14.62 20.14 -12.84
N GLY A 303 -13.73 20.73 -13.63
CA GLY A 303 -12.51 21.36 -13.15
C GLY A 303 -12.77 22.75 -12.59
N SER A 304 -12.07 23.11 -11.52
CA SER A 304 -11.73 24.50 -11.28
C SER A 304 -10.46 24.56 -10.45
N GLU A 305 -9.38 25.01 -11.09
CA GLU A 305 -8.20 25.52 -10.40
C GLU A 305 -8.61 26.77 -9.61
N ARG A 306 -8.35 26.80 -8.29
CA ARG A 306 -8.30 28.05 -7.53
C ARG A 306 -7.07 28.11 -6.64
N LYS A 307 -6.28 29.13 -6.92
CA LYS A 307 -5.04 29.60 -6.31
C LYS A 307 -5.34 30.12 -4.90
N ILE A 308 -4.77 29.52 -3.85
CA ILE A 308 -4.91 29.99 -2.47
C ILE A 308 -3.82 31.03 -2.20
N VAL A 309 -4.22 32.28 -2.01
CA VAL A 309 -3.42 33.37 -1.45
C VAL A 309 -3.63 33.34 0.06
N VAL A 310 -2.56 33.12 0.83
CA VAL A 310 -2.58 33.14 2.29
C VAL A 310 -2.25 34.55 2.76
N VAL A 311 -3.22 35.22 3.39
CA VAL A 311 -3.06 36.50 4.10
C VAL A 311 -2.90 36.18 5.59
N ALA A 312 -1.84 36.69 6.21
CA ALA A 312 -1.58 36.57 7.65
C ALA A 312 -2.39 37.60 8.47
N PRO A 313 -2.93 37.25 9.65
CA PRO A 313 -3.56 38.23 10.53
C PRO A 313 -2.53 38.92 11.45
N ARG A 314 -2.67 40.26 11.55
CA ARG A 314 -2.01 41.15 12.50
C ARG A 314 -2.47 40.84 13.93
N GLY A 315 -1.52 40.70 14.86
CA GLY A 315 -1.78 40.56 16.29
C GLY A 315 -2.14 41.89 16.96
N ALA A 316 -3.22 41.86 17.75
CA ALA A 316 -3.67 42.93 18.64
C ALA A 316 -3.50 42.50 20.11
N GLY A 317 -2.97 43.42 20.92
CA GLY A 317 -3.22 43.63 22.35
C GLY A 317 -3.23 42.43 23.31
N ALA A 318 -2.20 42.33 24.16
CA ALA A 318 -2.22 41.52 25.38
C ALA A 318 -2.91 42.27 26.54
N PRO A 319 -3.87 41.67 27.27
CA PRO A 319 -4.32 42.18 28.55
C PRO A 319 -3.59 41.49 29.71
N THR A 320 -3.22 42.31 30.68
CA THR A 320 -2.69 41.95 32.00
C THR A 320 -3.78 41.33 32.87
N ILE A 321 -3.49 40.19 33.52
CA ILE A 321 -4.36 39.65 34.58
C ILE A 321 -3.52 39.43 35.84
N SER A 322 -3.78 40.27 36.84
CA SER A 322 -3.37 40.06 38.22
C SER A 322 -4.27 39.01 38.86
N GLY A 323 -3.69 37.93 39.37
CA GLY A 323 -4.39 36.93 40.18
C GLY A 323 -3.45 36.35 41.22
N LYS A 324 -3.51 36.88 42.44
CA LYS A 324 -2.76 36.39 43.60
C LYS A 324 -3.28 35.00 43.99
N SER A 325 -2.52 33.95 43.70
CA SER A 325 -2.57 32.71 44.50
C SER A 325 -1.21 32.52 45.16
N ALA A 326 -1.23 32.36 46.48
CA ALA A 326 -0.04 32.14 47.29
C ALA A 326 0.50 30.73 47.03
N ILE A 327 1.24 30.56 45.93
CA ILE A 327 2.10 29.40 45.72
C ILE A 327 3.27 29.55 46.69
N LYS A 328 3.37 28.66 47.68
CA LYS A 328 4.55 28.53 48.55
C LYS A 328 5.79 28.50 47.64
N LYS A 329 6.61 29.55 47.70
CA LYS A 329 7.85 29.66 46.93
C LYS A 329 8.77 28.51 47.36
N LEU A 330 8.89 27.48 46.53
CA LEU A 330 9.88 26.41 46.69
C LEU A 330 11.26 27.05 46.85
N SER A 331 12.05 26.56 47.81
CA SER A 331 13.37 27.12 48.05
C SER A 331 14.25 26.92 46.81
N ARG A 332 15.16 27.85 46.55
CA ARG A 332 16.07 27.81 45.38
C ARG A 332 16.89 26.50 45.32
N GLU A 333 17.17 25.91 46.48
CA GLU A 333 17.87 24.63 46.60
C GLU A 333 16.98 23.44 46.23
N GLU A 334 15.71 23.44 46.62
CA GLU A 334 14.75 22.41 46.20
C GLU A 334 14.51 22.43 44.70
N LEU A 335 14.48 23.63 44.08
CA LEU A 335 14.35 23.77 42.64
C LEU A 335 15.55 23.16 41.91
N ARG A 336 16.78 23.42 42.39
CA ARG A 336 18.01 22.83 41.83
C ARG A 336 18.06 21.31 42.00
N ARG A 337 17.61 20.79 43.15
CA ARG A 337 17.52 19.33 43.38
C ARG A 337 16.53 18.68 42.41
N ARG A 338 15.33 19.26 42.25
CA ARG A 338 14.33 18.77 41.29
C ARG A 338 14.81 18.84 39.84
N GLN A 339 15.53 19.90 39.48
CA GLN A 339 16.11 20.04 38.15
C GLN A 339 17.16 18.95 37.87
N LYS A 340 18.06 18.66 38.82
CA LYS A 340 19.05 17.58 38.69
C LYS A 340 18.39 16.20 38.53
N VAL A 341 17.38 15.91 39.34
CA VAL A 341 16.62 14.65 39.26
C VAL A 341 15.89 14.54 37.92
N TYR A 342 15.30 15.63 37.43
CA TYR A 342 14.65 15.66 36.12
C TYR A 342 15.64 15.41 34.98
N THR A 343 16.78 16.11 34.95
CA THR A 343 17.81 15.91 33.92
C THR A 343 18.37 14.50 33.93
N GLN A 344 18.57 13.92 35.12
CA GLN A 344 19.04 12.54 35.27
C GLN A 344 18.01 11.55 34.75
N ARG A 345 16.73 11.71 35.10
CA ARG A 345 15.64 10.86 34.60
C ARG A 345 15.48 10.95 33.08
N VAL A 346 15.57 12.15 32.49
CA VAL A 346 15.52 12.32 31.03
C VAL A 346 16.71 11.64 30.34
N HIS A 347 17.89 11.72 30.94
CA HIS A 347 19.07 11.05 30.39
C HIS A 347 18.94 9.52 30.43
N GLU A 348 18.49 8.97 31.56
CA GLU A 348 18.21 7.54 31.71
C GLU A 348 17.08 7.05 30.77
N GLU A 349 16.07 7.87 30.51
CA GLU A 349 15.00 7.52 29.59
C GLU A 349 15.48 7.55 28.13
N ASN A 350 16.33 8.51 27.77
CA ASN A 350 16.95 8.56 26.44
C ASN A 350 17.88 7.36 26.19
N THR A 351 18.72 6.98 27.15
CA THR A 351 19.60 5.80 27.00
C THR A 351 18.79 4.50 26.88
N LYS A 352 17.65 4.40 27.58
CA LYS A 352 16.70 3.27 27.39
C LYS A 352 16.08 3.24 26.00
N ARG A 353 15.70 4.40 25.44
CA ARG A 353 15.16 4.48 24.08
C ARG A 353 16.21 4.13 23.02
N GLU A 354 17.45 4.58 23.21
CA GLU A 354 18.56 4.27 22.31
C GLU A 354 18.90 2.77 22.33
N THR A 355 18.95 2.14 23.51
CA THR A 355 19.20 0.69 23.62
C THR A 355 18.04 -0.13 23.05
N ALA A 356 16.79 0.28 23.28
CA ALA A 356 15.62 -0.38 22.67
C ALA A 356 15.62 -0.27 21.14
N HIS A 357 15.96 0.91 20.60
CA HIS A 357 16.06 1.12 19.15
C HIS A 357 17.21 0.29 18.52
N ALA A 358 18.36 0.21 19.20
CA ALA A 358 19.46 -0.64 18.78
C ALA A 358 19.07 -2.12 18.74
N ALA A 359 18.38 -2.62 19.77
CA ALA A 359 17.91 -4.01 19.83
C ALA A 359 16.90 -4.34 18.70
N VAL A 360 16.01 -3.41 18.35
CA VAL A 360 15.08 -3.59 17.23
C VAL A 360 15.84 -3.67 15.89
N LEU A 361 16.84 -2.82 15.68
CA LEU A 361 17.67 -2.85 14.48
C LEU A 361 18.48 -4.15 14.36
N GLU A 362 18.99 -4.69 15.46
CA GLU A 362 19.68 -5.98 15.45
C GLU A 362 18.74 -7.13 15.10
N ARG A 363 17.53 -7.17 15.68
CA ARG A 363 16.51 -8.18 15.32
C ARG A 363 16.12 -8.10 13.84
N GLN A 364 16.04 -6.90 13.27
CA GLN A 364 15.78 -6.74 11.83
C GLN A 364 16.92 -7.30 10.98
N ARG A 365 18.18 -7.03 11.34
CA ARG A 365 19.35 -7.58 10.64
C ARG A 365 19.43 -9.10 10.75
N GLU A 366 19.11 -9.67 11.90
CA GLU A 366 19.06 -11.12 12.08
C GLU A 366 17.94 -11.76 11.24
N ALA A 367 16.75 -11.15 11.21
CA ALA A 367 15.65 -11.61 10.36
C ALA A 367 16.02 -11.54 8.87
N GLU A 368 16.70 -10.48 8.43
CA GLU A 368 17.20 -10.36 7.05
C GLU A 368 18.22 -11.47 6.72
N ARG A 369 19.17 -11.76 7.62
CA ARG A 369 20.15 -12.85 7.44
C ARG A 369 19.47 -14.21 7.31
N LEU A 370 18.45 -14.49 8.14
CA LEU A 370 17.69 -15.73 8.07
C LEU A 370 16.91 -15.84 6.75
N ALA A 371 16.30 -14.74 6.30
CA ALA A 371 15.60 -14.70 5.01
C ALA A 371 16.56 -14.91 3.82
N GLU A 372 17.78 -14.36 3.86
CA GLU A 372 18.81 -14.62 2.85
C GLU A 372 19.25 -16.08 2.82
N LEU A 373 19.43 -16.70 3.99
CA LEU A 373 19.77 -18.13 4.07
C LEU A 373 18.66 -19.02 3.50
N GLN A 374 17.38 -18.69 3.77
CA GLN A 374 16.26 -19.42 3.19
C GLN A 374 16.22 -19.30 1.65
N ARG A 375 16.46 -18.09 1.11
CA ARG A 375 16.56 -17.90 -0.35
C ARG A 375 17.68 -18.71 -0.97
N LYS A 376 18.86 -18.75 -0.32
CA LYS A 376 19.99 -19.56 -0.79
C LYS A 376 19.65 -21.05 -0.82
N ARG A 377 18.97 -21.58 0.21
CA ARG A 377 18.50 -22.97 0.23
C ARG A 377 17.54 -23.27 -0.92
N GLN A 378 16.55 -22.41 -1.15
CA GLN A 378 15.61 -22.56 -2.28
C GLN A 378 16.32 -22.50 -3.64
N ASP A 379 17.28 -21.60 -3.81
CA ASP A 379 18.07 -21.51 -5.04
C ASP A 379 18.95 -22.76 -5.26
N GLU A 380 19.51 -23.33 -4.20
CA GLU A 380 20.27 -24.59 -4.23
C GLU A 380 19.37 -25.78 -4.57
N GLU A 381 18.18 -25.88 -3.97
CA GLU A 381 17.17 -26.91 -4.30
C GLU A 381 16.76 -26.83 -5.77
N LEU A 382 16.47 -25.62 -6.28
CA LEU A 382 16.15 -25.41 -7.69
C LEU A 382 17.33 -25.77 -8.62
N ARG A 383 18.57 -25.50 -8.21
CA ARG A 383 19.76 -25.93 -8.96
C ARG A 383 19.88 -27.44 -9.01
N LEU A 384 19.68 -28.13 -7.89
CA LEU A 384 19.71 -29.59 -7.83
C LEU A 384 18.62 -30.22 -8.70
N GLN A 385 17.40 -29.68 -8.67
CA GLN A 385 16.32 -30.13 -9.56
C GLN A 385 16.67 -29.95 -11.04
N ARG A 386 17.30 -28.83 -11.42
CA ARG A 386 17.76 -28.61 -12.80
C ARG A 386 18.83 -29.61 -13.21
N LEU A 387 19.76 -29.95 -12.32
CA LEU A 387 20.79 -30.96 -12.58
C LEU A 387 20.17 -32.36 -12.75
N GLN A 388 19.24 -32.73 -11.88
CA GLN A 388 18.51 -34.00 -12.00
C GLN A 388 17.72 -34.09 -13.31
N ASN A 389 17.01 -33.02 -13.69
CA ASN A 389 16.30 -32.97 -14.97
C ASN A 389 17.24 -33.03 -16.18
N ALA A 390 18.43 -32.42 -16.09
CA ALA A 390 19.43 -32.52 -17.16
C ALA A 390 20.02 -33.94 -17.25
N GLN A 391 20.21 -34.61 -16.12
CA GLN A 391 20.65 -36.02 -16.08
C GLN A 391 19.61 -36.95 -16.69
N SER A 392 18.34 -36.84 -16.30
CA SER A 392 17.26 -37.66 -16.86
C SER A 392 17.10 -37.48 -18.37
N GLN A 393 17.20 -36.25 -18.86
CA GLN A 393 17.21 -35.97 -20.30
C GLN A 393 18.38 -36.62 -21.03
N ARG A 394 19.56 -36.65 -20.41
CA ARG A 394 20.74 -37.31 -20.98
C ARG A 394 20.54 -38.82 -21.04
N GLU A 395 20.08 -39.44 -19.96
CA GLU A 395 19.77 -40.86 -19.92
C GLU A 395 18.70 -41.25 -20.97
N ASP A 396 17.67 -40.42 -21.15
CA ASP A 396 16.65 -40.63 -22.17
C ASP A 396 17.22 -40.54 -23.60
N LEU A 397 18.11 -39.58 -23.86
CA LEU A 397 18.80 -39.49 -25.15
C LEU A 397 19.71 -40.70 -25.40
N ASP A 398 20.42 -41.18 -24.37
CA ASP A 398 21.27 -42.36 -24.46
C ASP A 398 20.43 -43.62 -24.70
N ARG A 399 19.27 -43.78 -24.03
CA ARG A 399 18.31 -44.86 -24.27
C ARG A 399 17.77 -44.86 -25.70
N ARG A 400 17.36 -43.68 -26.20
CA ARG A 400 16.90 -43.53 -27.60
C ARG A 400 18.01 -43.80 -28.60
N GLY A 401 19.24 -43.37 -28.30
CA GLY A 401 20.42 -43.65 -29.12
C GLY A 401 20.70 -45.15 -29.23
N LEU A 402 20.65 -45.88 -28.10
CA LEU A 402 20.82 -47.33 -28.08
C LEU A 402 19.70 -48.05 -28.84
N GLN A 403 18.45 -47.60 -28.72
CA GLN A 403 17.33 -48.15 -29.50
C GLN A 403 17.54 -47.94 -31.00
N ALA A 404 17.94 -46.73 -31.43
CA ALA A 404 18.22 -46.44 -32.83
C ALA A 404 19.37 -47.29 -33.39
N ILE A 405 20.41 -47.57 -32.60
CA ILE A 405 21.51 -48.46 -33.00
C ILE A 405 20.99 -49.89 -33.19
N ARG A 406 20.16 -50.41 -32.27
CA ARG A 406 19.55 -51.74 -32.40
C ARG A 406 18.66 -51.83 -33.62
N GLU A 407 17.84 -50.82 -33.90
CA GLU A 407 17.01 -50.77 -35.10
C GLU A 407 17.85 -50.76 -36.39
N GLN A 408 18.96 -50.02 -36.40
CA GLN A 408 19.87 -50.02 -37.55
C GLN A 408 20.55 -51.38 -37.75
N GLN A 409 20.93 -52.06 -36.67
CA GLN A 409 21.48 -53.41 -36.74
C GLN A 409 20.45 -54.41 -37.29
N MET A 410 19.22 -54.38 -36.77
CA MET A 410 18.13 -55.22 -37.26
C MET A 410 17.83 -54.98 -38.75
N LYS A 411 17.82 -53.71 -39.20
CA LYS A 411 17.64 -53.36 -40.62
C LYS A 411 18.78 -53.91 -41.48
N LYS A 412 20.04 -53.78 -41.03
CA LYS A 412 21.19 -54.37 -41.74
C LYS A 412 21.08 -55.89 -41.83
N ASP A 413 20.67 -56.55 -40.74
CA ASP A 413 20.50 -58.01 -40.73
C ASP A 413 19.36 -58.45 -41.65
N GLU A 414 18.25 -57.71 -41.71
CA GLU A 414 17.17 -57.94 -42.68
C GLU A 414 17.63 -57.74 -44.13
N GLU A 415 18.39 -56.68 -44.42
CA GLU A 415 18.98 -56.45 -45.74
C GLU A 415 19.93 -57.59 -46.14
N LEU A 416 20.75 -58.06 -45.21
CA LEU A 416 21.62 -59.23 -45.41
C LEU A 416 20.81 -60.51 -45.65
N ARG A 417 19.70 -60.72 -44.95
CA ARG A 417 18.79 -61.85 -45.21
C ARG A 417 18.17 -61.75 -46.60
N LYS A 418 17.64 -60.59 -46.99
CA LYS A 418 17.08 -60.35 -48.34
C LYS A 418 18.11 -60.55 -49.44
N ALA A 419 19.36 -60.14 -49.23
CA ALA A 419 20.46 -60.38 -50.17
C ALA A 419 20.84 -61.87 -50.27
N LYS A 420 20.81 -62.61 -49.16
CA LYS A 420 20.99 -64.07 -49.18
C LYS A 420 19.85 -64.77 -49.93
N GLU A 421 18.61 -64.35 -49.71
CA GLU A 421 17.46 -64.89 -50.45
C GLU A 421 17.52 -64.58 -51.94
N SER A 422 17.90 -63.35 -52.33
CA SER A 422 18.02 -62.97 -53.74
C SER A 422 19.14 -63.74 -54.45
N THR A 423 20.29 -63.91 -53.80
CA THR A 423 21.39 -64.73 -54.34
C THR A 423 21.01 -66.20 -54.45
N GLN A 424 20.25 -66.75 -53.50
CA GLN A 424 19.69 -68.10 -53.59
C GLN A 424 18.69 -68.24 -54.75
N ARG A 425 17.80 -67.26 -54.95
CA ARG A 425 16.86 -67.25 -56.09
C ARG A 425 17.59 -67.20 -57.43
N ILE A 426 18.64 -66.38 -57.55
CA ILE A 426 19.49 -66.32 -58.75
C ILE A 426 20.20 -67.65 -58.97
N ALA A 427 20.76 -68.28 -57.92
CA ALA A 427 21.40 -69.58 -58.03
C ALA A 427 20.42 -70.69 -58.45
N GLN A 428 19.19 -70.68 -57.91
CA GLN A 428 18.12 -71.60 -58.32
C GLN A 428 17.70 -71.35 -59.78
N ALA A 429 17.55 -70.10 -60.20
CA ALA A 429 17.24 -69.76 -61.60
C ALA A 429 18.35 -70.21 -62.55
N LYS A 430 19.63 -70.01 -62.19
CA LYS A 430 20.77 -70.53 -62.95
C LYS A 430 20.75 -72.05 -63.08
N LYS A 431 20.39 -72.77 -62.00
CA LYS A 431 20.20 -74.23 -62.04
C LYS A 431 19.07 -74.64 -62.99
N LYS A 432 17.91 -73.97 -62.92
CA LYS A 432 16.78 -74.24 -63.83
C LYS A 432 17.13 -74.02 -65.30
N ILE A 433 17.79 -72.90 -65.62
CA ILE A 433 18.27 -72.62 -66.97
C ILE A 433 19.28 -73.67 -67.43
N ALA A 434 20.21 -74.07 -66.56
CA ALA A 434 21.17 -75.13 -66.86
C ALA A 434 20.50 -76.48 -67.12
N THR A 435 19.40 -76.80 -66.43
CA THR A 435 18.64 -78.04 -66.65
C THR A 435 17.77 -78.00 -67.91
N GLU A 436 17.23 -76.84 -68.28
CA GLU A 436 16.29 -76.69 -69.40
C GLU A 436 16.96 -76.41 -70.75
N VAL A 437 18.14 -75.76 -70.77
CA VAL A 437 18.76 -75.24 -72.00
C VAL A 437 20.07 -75.96 -72.39
N LEU A 438 20.77 -76.58 -71.43
CA LEU A 438 22.07 -77.23 -71.71
C LEU A 438 21.93 -78.72 -72.06
N SER A 439 22.68 -79.15 -73.06
CA SER A 439 22.88 -80.55 -73.43
C SER A 439 23.34 -81.40 -72.23
N THR A 440 22.99 -82.69 -72.24
CA THR A 440 23.32 -83.65 -71.18
C THR A 440 24.83 -83.79 -70.92
N GLU A 441 25.67 -83.51 -71.91
CA GLU A 441 27.13 -83.52 -71.77
C GLU A 441 27.67 -82.29 -71.02
N THR A 442 27.13 -81.10 -71.29
CA THR A 442 27.51 -79.86 -70.61
C THR A 442 27.03 -79.80 -69.16
N GLN A 443 25.90 -80.43 -68.84
CA GLN A 443 25.44 -80.61 -67.46
C GLN A 443 26.44 -81.44 -66.62
N ARG A 444 26.99 -82.52 -67.18
CA ARG A 444 27.99 -83.37 -66.47
C ARG A 444 29.30 -82.63 -66.22
N MET A 445 29.74 -81.79 -67.16
CA MET A 445 30.92 -80.93 -66.97
C MET A 445 30.73 -79.91 -65.84
N LEU A 446 29.57 -79.24 -65.78
CA LEU A 446 29.27 -78.26 -64.72
C LEU A 446 29.20 -78.91 -63.33
N THR A 447 28.58 -80.09 -63.20
CA THR A 447 28.53 -80.81 -61.91
C THR A 447 29.92 -81.23 -61.42
N ARG A 448 30.85 -81.60 -62.31
CA ARG A 448 32.24 -81.91 -61.96
C ARG A 448 33.00 -80.65 -61.47
N GLN A 449 32.75 -79.50 -62.09
CA GLN A 449 33.35 -78.23 -61.70
C GLN A 449 32.83 -77.73 -60.33
N ASP A 450 31.53 -77.88 -60.08
CA ASP A 450 30.91 -77.56 -58.79
C ASP A 450 31.44 -78.46 -57.65
N GLN A 451 31.67 -79.76 -57.92
CA GLN A 451 32.28 -80.66 -56.95
C GLN A 451 33.75 -80.31 -56.65
N GLN A 452 34.52 -79.87 -57.66
CA GLN A 452 35.89 -79.41 -57.45
C GLN A 452 35.95 -78.10 -56.64
N THR A 453 35.05 -77.15 -56.90
CA THR A 453 35.00 -75.89 -56.15
C THR A 453 34.51 -76.08 -54.70
N GLN A 454 33.58 -77.01 -54.44
CA GLN A 454 33.18 -77.39 -53.09
C GLN A 454 34.32 -78.07 -52.31
N LYS A 455 35.07 -78.98 -52.94
CA LYS A 455 36.26 -79.58 -52.32
C LYS A 455 37.32 -78.54 -51.96
N LYS A 456 37.52 -77.53 -52.82
CA LYS A 456 38.45 -76.43 -52.56
C LYS A 456 38.04 -75.52 -51.39
N LYS A 457 36.73 -75.31 -51.18
CA LYS A 457 36.18 -74.53 -50.06
C LYS A 457 36.16 -75.28 -48.72
N GLN A 458 36.23 -76.61 -48.72
CA GLN A 458 36.31 -77.42 -47.49
C GLN A 458 37.76 -77.60 -47.00
N GLN A 459 38.75 -77.26 -47.83
CA GLN A 459 40.18 -77.31 -47.50
C GLN A 459 40.77 -75.94 -47.13
N SER A 460 39.97 -74.85 -47.23
CA SER A 460 40.29 -73.50 -46.78
C SER A 460 39.45 -73.12 -45.58
#